data_AF-A0A953YXE3-F1
#
_entry.id   AF-A0A953YXE3-F1
#
_cell.length_a   1.000
_cell.length_b   1.000
_cell.length_c   1.000
_cell.angle_alpha   90.00
_cell.angle_beta   90.00
_cell.angle_gamma   90.00
#
_symmetry.space_group_name_H-M   'P 1'
#
loop_
_entity.id
_entity.type
_entity.pdbx_description
1 polymer ?
#
loop_
_entity_poly.entity_id
_entity_poly.type
_entity_poly.pdbx_seq_one_letter_code
_entity_poly.pdbx_strand_id
1 'polypeptide(L)'
;AARVNNRAENSHQPTRERERRMKGFRSPGRTQTFLSSFGPIRQHFAIKRHQLGAVRYRNQLARRFAIWHLVTGVTQNPSTAV
;
A
#
# COMPACT_ATOMS: atom_id res chain seq x y z
N ALA A 1 -27.71 20.32 -16.43
CA ALA A 1 -27.62 18.84 -16.51
C ALA A 1 -27.28 18.29 -15.13
N ALA A 2 -28.14 17.43 -14.58
CA ALA A 2 -27.95 16.87 -13.24
C ALA A 2 -26.68 15.99 -13.22
N ARG A 3 -25.76 16.26 -12.28
CA ARG A 3 -24.56 15.46 -12.08
C ARG A 3 -24.98 14.11 -11.50
N VAL A 4 -25.14 13.10 -12.36
CA VAL A 4 -25.45 11.74 -11.93
C VAL A 4 -24.24 11.24 -11.14
N ASN A 5 -24.30 11.29 -9.81
CA ASN A 5 -23.29 10.70 -8.94
C ASN A 5 -23.39 9.17 -9.08
N ASN A 6 -22.73 8.62 -10.10
CA ASN A 6 -22.72 7.19 -10.35
C ASN A 6 -22.03 6.49 -9.17
N ARG A 7 -22.83 5.80 -8.35
CA ARG A 7 -22.38 5.10 -7.15
C ARG A 7 -21.37 4.00 -7.46
N ALA A 8 -21.51 3.34 -8.61
CA ALA A 8 -20.54 2.35 -9.08
C ALA A 8 -19.19 3.01 -9.38
N GLU A 9 -19.20 4.16 -10.08
CA GLU A 9 -17.97 4.91 -10.36
C GLU A 9 -17.31 5.46 -9.08
N ASN A 10 -18.10 5.96 -8.14
CA ASN A 10 -17.61 6.44 -6.84
C ASN A 10 -17.00 5.32 -5.98
N SER A 11 -17.50 4.08 -6.08
CA SER A 11 -16.96 2.92 -5.37
C SER A 11 -15.53 2.57 -5.83
N HIS A 12 -15.20 2.86 -7.09
CA HIS A 12 -13.89 2.56 -7.68
C HIS A 12 -12.87 3.70 -7.59
N GLN A 13 -13.25 4.87 -7.06
CA GLN A 13 -12.37 6.03 -6.93
C GLN A 13 -11.03 5.72 -6.21
N PRO A 14 -11.00 5.02 -5.06
CA PRO A 14 -9.74 4.69 -4.38
C PRO A 14 -8.81 3.80 -5.22
N THR A 15 -9.38 2.95 -6.08
CA THR A 15 -8.63 2.08 -6.99
C THR A 15 -8.06 2.89 -8.16
N ARG A 16 -8.87 3.77 -8.77
CA ARG A 16 -8.45 4.66 -9.85
C ARG A 16 -7.39 5.67 -9.41
N GLU A 17 -7.50 6.21 -8.20
CA GLU A 17 -6.50 7.14 -7.66
C GLU A 17 -5.15 6.44 -7.50
N ARG A 18 -5.14 5.18 -7.04
CA ARG A 18 -3.90 4.39 -6.93
C ARG A 18 -3.32 4.07 -8.29
N GLU A 19 -4.15 3.65 -9.25
CA GLU A 19 -3.73 3.43 -10.62
C GLU A 19 -3.04 4.67 -11.21
N ARG A 20 -3.63 5.86 -11.02
CA ARG A 20 -3.03 7.12 -11.46
C ARG A 20 -1.68 7.40 -10.79
N ARG A 21 -1.58 7.23 -9.46
CA ARG A 21 -0.31 7.40 -8.73
C ARG A 21 0.77 6.42 -9.18
N MET A 22 0.36 5.25 -9.67
CA MET A 22 1.24 4.20 -10.19
C MET A 22 1.48 4.30 -11.71
N LYS A 23 1.04 5.38 -12.38
CA LYS A 23 1.15 5.61 -13.83
C LYS A 23 0.44 4.55 -14.69
N GLY A 24 -0.67 4.00 -14.21
CA GLY A 24 -1.52 3.06 -14.93
C GLY A 24 -1.08 1.61 -14.80
N PHE A 25 -2.05 0.69 -14.87
CA PHE A 25 -1.74 -0.74 -15.03
C PHE A 25 -1.72 -1.10 -16.51
N ARG A 26 -0.54 -1.46 -17.02
CA ARG A 26 -0.34 -1.75 -18.45
C ARG A 26 -1.04 -3.04 -18.93
N SER A 27 -1.51 -3.89 -18.02
CA SER A 27 -2.19 -5.15 -18.36
C SER A 27 -3.16 -5.59 -17.26
N PRO A 28 -4.37 -6.09 -17.60
CA PRO A 28 -5.36 -6.58 -16.63
C PRO A 28 -4.83 -7.68 -15.69
N GLY A 29 -4.03 -8.62 -16.20
CA GLY A 29 -3.45 -9.70 -15.38
C GLY A 29 -2.55 -9.18 -14.26
N ARG A 30 -1.67 -8.22 -14.57
CA ARG A 30 -0.83 -7.56 -13.55
C ARG A 30 -1.64 -6.75 -12.55
N THR A 31 -2.73 -6.12 -12.99
CA THR A 31 -3.68 -5.44 -12.10
C THR A 31 -4.28 -6.42 -11.12
N GLN A 32 -4.75 -7.58 -11.59
CA GLN A 32 -5.40 -8.58 -10.75
C GLN A 32 -4.44 -9.13 -9.69
N THR A 33 -3.23 -9.52 -10.10
CA THR A 33 -2.18 -9.97 -9.17
C THR A 33 -1.88 -8.88 -8.15
N PHE A 34 -1.66 -7.64 -8.60
CA PHE A 34 -1.41 -6.51 -7.71
C PHE A 34 -2.53 -6.30 -6.71
N LEU A 35 -3.79 -6.19 -7.16
CA LEU A 35 -4.94 -5.95 -6.29
C LEU A 35 -5.12 -7.09 -5.27
N SER A 36 -4.89 -8.34 -5.68
CA SER A 36 -4.99 -9.50 -4.79
C SER A 36 -3.97 -9.46 -3.65
N SER A 37 -2.71 -9.10 -3.94
CA SER A 37 -1.65 -9.02 -2.93
C SER A 37 -1.70 -7.72 -2.12
N PHE A 38 -2.20 -6.63 -2.72
CA PHE A 38 -2.11 -5.29 -2.13
C PHE A 38 -2.99 -5.11 -0.89
N GLY A 39 -4.13 -5.80 -0.79
CA GLY A 39 -5.02 -5.73 0.36
C GLY A 39 -4.31 -6.08 1.68
N PRO A 40 -3.77 -7.30 1.82
CA PRO A 40 -2.99 -7.72 2.98
C PRO A 40 -1.79 -6.82 3.29
N ILE A 41 -1.04 -6.39 2.25
CA ILE A 41 0.11 -5.51 2.41
C ILE A 41 -0.32 -4.18 3.03
N ARG A 42 -1.38 -3.56 2.51
CA ARG A 42 -1.89 -2.31 3.04
C ARG A 42 -2.37 -2.45 4.49
N GLN A 43 -3.04 -3.56 4.82
CA GLN A 43 -3.51 -3.82 6.17
C GLN A 43 -2.32 -3.96 7.15
N HIS A 44 -1.27 -4.67 6.76
CA HIS A 44 -0.06 -4.83 7.58
C HIS A 44 0.56 -3.47 7.95
N PHE A 45 0.63 -2.53 7.00
CA PHE A 45 1.19 -1.19 7.22
C PHE A 45 0.20 -0.14 7.73
N ALA A 46 -1.07 -0.50 7.97
CA ALA A 46 -2.11 0.43 8.45
C ALA A 46 -1.97 0.73 9.96
N ILE A 47 -0.81 1.22 10.39
CA ILE A 47 -0.56 1.65 11.77
C ILE A 47 -1.31 2.95 12.02
N LYS A 48 -2.13 3.00 13.08
CA LYS A 48 -2.87 4.20 13.47
C LYS A 48 -1.94 5.24 14.09
N ARG A 49 -1.21 5.99 13.24
CA ARG A 49 -0.23 7.02 13.65
C ARG A 49 -0.81 8.02 14.67
N HIS A 50 -2.06 8.42 14.50
CA HIS A 50 -2.73 9.37 15.39
C HIS A 50 -3.00 8.83 16.81
N GLN A 51 -2.90 7.52 17.02
CA GLN A 51 -3.07 6.88 18.34
C GLN A 51 -1.74 6.61 19.05
N LEU A 52 -0.61 6.93 18.42
CA LEU A 52 0.72 6.56 18.90
C LEU A 52 1.65 7.77 18.96
N GLY A 53 2.41 7.87 20.05
CA GLY A 53 3.57 8.76 20.09
C GLY A 53 4.61 8.39 19.03
N ALA A 54 5.40 9.37 18.60
CA ALA A 54 6.33 9.21 17.46
C ALA A 54 7.34 8.06 17.64
N VAL A 55 7.87 7.85 18.86
CA VAL A 55 8.81 6.75 19.15
C VAL A 55 8.14 5.39 18.99
N ARG A 56 6.94 5.21 19.58
CA ARG A 56 6.18 3.95 19.49
C ARG A 56 5.77 3.64 18.06
N TYR A 57 5.39 4.66 17.29
CA TYR A 57 5.07 4.53 15.87
C TYR A 57 6.29 4.04 15.07
N ARG A 58 7.46 4.68 15.24
CA ARG A 58 8.70 4.29 14.55
C ARG A 58 9.12 2.85 14.88
N ASN A 59 9.06 2.45 16.15
CA ASN A 59 9.40 1.09 16.57
C ASN A 59 8.46 0.05 15.96
N GLN A 60 7.15 0.31 15.95
CA GLN A 60 6.18 -0.57 15.30
C GLN A 60 6.37 -0.65 13.79
N LEU A 61 6.73 0.47 13.15
CA LEU A 61 6.99 0.51 11.73
C LEU A 61 8.25 -0.30 11.39
N ALA A 62 9.34 -0.14 12.15
CA ALA A 62 10.57 -0.92 12.00
C ALA A 62 10.32 -2.42 12.13
N ARG A 63 9.55 -2.85 13.14
CA ARG A 63 9.16 -4.26 13.32
C ARG A 63 8.37 -4.80 12.13
N ARG A 64 7.41 -4.03 11.61
CA ARG A 64 6.61 -4.43 10.43
C ARG A 64 7.46 -4.54 9.17
N PHE A 65 8.45 -3.66 9.00
CA PHE A 65 9.43 -3.77 7.92
C PHE A 65 10.31 -5.01 8.06
N ALA A 66 10.80 -5.33 9.27
CA ALA A 66 11.57 -6.56 9.48
C ALA A 66 10.78 -7.83 9.09
N ILE A 67 9.51 -7.90 9.49
CA ILE A 67 8.59 -8.98 9.08
C ILE A 67 8.41 -8.99 7.56
N TRP A 68 8.23 -7.83 6.95
CA TRP A 68 8.06 -7.72 5.50
C TRP A 68 9.29 -8.21 4.73
N HIS A 69 10.50 -7.87 5.18
CA HIS A 69 11.75 -8.36 4.62
C HIS A 69 11.87 -9.89 4.70
N LEU A 70 11.50 -10.47 5.84
CA LEU A 70 11.48 -11.91 6.03
C LEU A 70 10.51 -12.61 5.06
N VAL A 71 9.28 -12.10 4.93
CA VAL A 71 8.24 -12.70 4.07
C VAL A 71 8.58 -12.56 2.58
N THR A 72 9.21 -11.45 2.19
CA THR A 72 9.55 -11.19 0.77
C THR A 72 10.89 -11.77 0.35
N GLY A 73 11.68 -12.32 1.29
CA GLY A 73 13.04 -12.78 1.00
C GLY A 73 14.00 -11.65 0.60
N VAL A 74 13.60 -10.39 0.78
CA VAL A 74 14.49 -9.24 0.56
C VAL A 74 15.38 -9.12 1.80
N THR A 75 16.47 -9.90 1.82
CA THR A 75 17.59 -9.64 2.73
C THR A 75 18.03 -8.21 2.50
N GLN A 76 17.99 -7.37 3.53
CA GLN A 76 18.64 -6.07 3.48
C GLN A 76 20.09 -6.34 3.08
N ASN A 77 20.51 -5.92 1.88
CA ASN A 77 21.91 -5.69 1.63
C ASN A 77 22.23 -4.37 2.35
N PRO A 78 23.01 -4.36 3.44
CA PRO A 78 23.40 -3.15 4.13
C PRO A 78 24.51 -2.44 3.34
N SER A 79 24.27 -2.16 2.05
CA SER A 79 25.27 -1.57 1.16
C SER A 79 24.72 -0.32 0.50
N THR A 80 24.54 0.71 1.31
CA THR A 80 24.88 2.11 0.99
C THR A 80 24.83 2.89 2.30
N ALA A 81 25.80 2.60 3.17
CA ALA A 81 26.33 3.63 4.06
C ALA A 81 27.45 4.31 3.25
N VAL A 82 27.18 5.51 2.75
CA VAL A 82 28.18 6.53 2.37
C VAL A 82 27.60 7.88 2.78
#